data_AF-A0A9E4A6Q7-F1
#
_entry.id   AF-A0A9E4A6Q7-F1
#
_cell.length_a   1.000
_cell.length_b   1.000
_cell.length_c   1.000
_cell.angle_alpha   90.00
_cell.angle_beta   90.00
_cell.angle_gamma   90.00
#
_symmetry.space_group_name_H-M   'P 1'
#
loop_
_entity.id
_entity.type
_entity.pdbx_description
1 polymer ?
#
loop_
_entity_poly.entity_id
_entity_poly.type
_entity_poly.pdbx_seq_one_letter_code
_entity_poly.pdbx_strand_id
1 'polypeptide(L)'
;KQELNRSPQDRCLIAVGHYPIFLSPDFYGRFSDPSLHYDERTGQEGVLLPILLEAGVDLYLCGHLHTYERTRSYGVAYPDLMPYQPSQYCQALDEQQCYVRYILTEDTIHAEALSLHGTVVDTWSQVLNRDQQSVV
;
A
#
# COMPACT_ATOMS: atom_id res chain seq x y z
N LYS A 1 -2.25 17.85 -3.77
CA LYS A 1 -2.46 18.09 -2.33
C LYS A 1 -3.93 18.44 -2.01
N GLN A 2 -4.61 19.34 -2.75
CA GLN A 2 -6.03 19.67 -2.48
C GLN A 2 -7.00 18.47 -2.49
N GLU A 3 -6.77 17.45 -3.33
CA GLU A 3 -7.67 16.29 -3.46
C GLU A 3 -7.46 15.20 -2.39
N LEU A 4 -6.39 15.26 -1.60
CA LEU A 4 -6.12 14.31 -0.52
C LEU A 4 -6.55 14.85 0.85
N ASN A 5 -7.28 15.98 0.87
CA ASN A 5 -7.82 16.54 2.09
C ASN A 5 -8.97 15.66 2.60
N ARG A 6 -8.74 15.00 3.73
CA ARG A 6 -9.77 14.19 4.42
C ARG A 6 -10.80 15.09 5.08
N SER A 7 -12.07 14.88 4.77
CA SER A 7 -13.18 15.46 5.53
C SER A 7 -13.33 14.74 6.88
N PRO A 8 -13.75 15.41 7.96
CA PRO A 8 -14.05 14.75 9.24
C PRO A 8 -15.11 13.64 9.14
N GLN A 9 -15.88 13.60 8.05
CA GLN A 9 -16.90 12.60 7.78
C GLN A 9 -16.36 11.38 7.01
N ASP A 10 -15.15 11.48 6.44
CA ASP A 10 -14.56 10.43 5.63
C ASP A 10 -14.05 9.29 6.50
N ARG A 11 -14.75 8.16 6.42
CA ARG A 11 -14.40 6.95 7.17
C ARG A 11 -13.12 6.29 6.67
N CYS A 12 -12.81 6.41 5.39
CA CYS A 12 -11.64 5.81 4.78
C CYS A 12 -11.17 6.65 3.59
N LEU A 13 -9.86 6.81 3.44
CA LEU A 13 -9.21 7.43 2.29
C LEU A 13 -8.42 6.37 1.51
N ILE A 14 -8.85 6.08 0.28
CA ILE A 14 -8.19 5.15 -0.62
C ILE A 14 -7.64 5.93 -1.81
N ALA A 15 -6.35 5.77 -2.09
CA ALA A 15 -5.72 6.28 -3.29
C ALA A 15 -5.55 5.15 -4.31
N VAL A 16 -5.78 5.45 -5.59
CA VAL A 16 -5.65 4.47 -6.68
C VAL A 16 -4.72 5.03 -7.75
N GLY A 17 -3.73 4.25 -8.16
CA GLY A 17 -2.85 4.55 -9.29
C GLY A 17 -2.64 3.33 -10.17
N HIS A 18 -1.98 3.51 -11.32
CA HIS A 18 -1.67 2.36 -12.18
C HIS A 18 -0.42 1.61 -11.70
N TYR A 19 0.62 2.35 -11.33
CA TYR A 19 1.94 1.81 -11.00
C TYR A 19 2.10 1.54 -9.50
N PRO A 20 2.75 0.45 -9.10
CA PRO A 20 3.18 0.27 -7.73
C PRO A 20 4.20 1.34 -7.36
N ILE A 21 4.01 1.90 -6.16
CA ILE A 21 4.90 2.91 -5.58
C ILE A 21 5.84 2.31 -4.54
N PHE A 22 5.64 1.03 -4.24
CA PHE A 22 6.39 0.28 -3.25
C PHE A 22 6.53 -1.12 -3.81
N LEU A 23 7.75 -1.61 -3.90
CA LEU A 23 8.08 -2.83 -4.63
C LEU A 23 9.04 -3.67 -3.81
N SER A 24 8.70 -4.93 -3.62
CA SER A 24 9.68 -5.88 -3.09
C SER A 24 10.88 -6.04 -4.02
N PRO A 25 12.06 -6.41 -3.48
CA PRO A 25 13.29 -6.58 -4.25
C PRO A 25 13.14 -7.52 -5.46
N ASP A 26 12.18 -8.45 -5.39
CA ASP A 26 11.89 -9.42 -6.44
C ASP A 26 11.34 -8.79 -7.73
N PHE A 27 10.76 -7.59 -7.64
CA PHE A 27 10.16 -6.89 -8.79
C PHE A 27 11.00 -5.73 -9.31
N TYR A 28 11.98 -5.20 -8.54
CA TYR A 28 12.71 -3.97 -8.88
C TYR A 28 13.29 -3.95 -10.31
N GLY A 29 13.93 -5.03 -10.75
CA GLY A 29 14.59 -5.10 -12.07
C GLY A 29 13.66 -5.04 -13.28
N ARG A 30 12.33 -4.97 -13.08
CA ARG A 30 11.31 -5.04 -14.14
C ARG A 30 10.68 -3.68 -14.49
N PHE A 31 11.08 -2.58 -13.85
CA PHE A 31 10.46 -1.26 -14.06
C PHE A 31 11.43 -0.20 -14.59
N SER A 32 10.87 0.74 -15.36
CA SER A 32 11.63 1.77 -16.07
C SER A 32 11.48 3.19 -15.51
N ASP A 33 10.56 3.45 -14.56
CA ASP A 33 10.33 4.80 -14.02
C ASP A 33 10.64 4.89 -12.51
N PRO A 34 11.89 5.27 -12.13
CA PRO A 34 12.33 5.42 -10.74
C PRO A 34 11.68 6.60 -10.01
N SER A 35 10.99 7.52 -10.69
CA SER A 35 10.39 8.69 -10.03
C SER A 35 9.07 8.37 -9.33
N LEU A 36 8.44 7.25 -9.69
CA LEU A 36 7.13 6.84 -9.21
C LEU A 36 7.18 5.82 -8.06
N HIS A 37 8.32 5.18 -7.81
CA HIS A 37 8.43 4.09 -6.85
C HIS A 37 9.48 4.33 -5.78
N TYR A 38 9.22 3.77 -4.59
CA TYR A 38 10.20 3.49 -3.58
C TYR A 38 10.88 2.16 -3.93
N ASP A 39 12.20 2.16 -3.95
CA ASP A 39 13.00 0.95 -4.19
C ASP A 39 13.58 0.41 -2.88
N GLU A 40 13.11 -0.77 -2.45
CA GLU A 40 13.64 -1.47 -1.26
C GLU A 40 15.10 -1.90 -1.40
N ARG A 41 15.58 -2.13 -2.63
CA ARG A 41 16.95 -2.58 -2.89
C ARG A 41 17.96 -1.43 -2.82
N THR A 42 17.62 -0.26 -3.37
CA THR A 42 18.54 0.89 -3.38
C THR A 42 18.21 1.95 -2.33
N GLY A 43 17.06 1.86 -1.67
CA GLY A 43 16.56 2.84 -0.71
C GLY A 43 16.18 4.18 -1.35
N GLN A 44 15.97 4.22 -2.67
CA GLN A 44 15.58 5.45 -3.38
C GLN A 44 14.10 5.76 -3.15
N GLU A 45 13.83 6.99 -2.67
CA GLU A 45 12.48 7.48 -2.38
C GLU A 45 11.84 8.15 -3.61
N GLY A 46 10.66 7.65 -4.00
CA GLY A 46 9.75 8.36 -4.90
C GLY A 46 8.94 9.43 -4.16
N VAL A 47 8.49 10.47 -4.87
CA VAL A 47 7.81 11.64 -4.27
C VAL A 47 6.38 11.33 -3.77
N LEU A 48 5.75 10.28 -4.33
CA LEU A 48 4.33 9.99 -4.07
C LEU A 48 4.10 9.37 -2.68
N LEU A 49 4.97 8.47 -2.23
CA LEU A 49 4.81 7.77 -0.96
C LEU A 49 4.74 8.74 0.24
N PRO A 50 5.66 9.71 0.41
CA PRO A 50 5.55 10.72 1.46
C PRO A 50 4.22 11.49 1.43
N ILE A 51 3.73 11.84 0.23
CA ILE A 51 2.47 12.57 0.08
C ILE A 51 1.27 11.75 0.57
N LEU A 52 1.26 10.43 0.30
CA LEU A 52 0.18 9.54 0.74
C LEU A 52 0.21 9.32 2.26
N LEU A 53 1.41 9.20 2.84
CA LEU A 53 1.59 9.10 4.29
C LEU A 53 1.18 10.40 5.00
N GLU A 54 1.63 11.57 4.52
CA GLU A 54 1.22 12.88 5.03
C GLU A 54 -0.31 13.07 4.99
N ALA A 55 -0.96 12.58 3.93
CA ALA A 55 -2.41 12.66 3.77
C ALA A 55 -3.20 11.68 4.65
N GLY A 56 -2.53 10.73 5.32
CA GLY A 56 -3.22 9.67 6.08
C GLY A 56 -4.07 8.76 5.20
N VAL A 57 -3.57 8.44 4.00
CA VAL A 57 -4.20 7.46 3.11
C VAL A 57 -4.18 6.09 3.77
N ASP A 58 -5.35 5.47 3.90
CA ASP A 58 -5.50 4.18 4.58
C ASP A 58 -5.05 3.02 3.69
N LEU A 59 -5.26 3.13 2.37
CA LEU A 59 -4.84 2.16 1.35
C LEU A 59 -4.42 2.82 0.05
N TYR A 60 -3.33 2.32 -0.53
CA TYR A 60 -2.95 2.58 -1.91
C TYR A 60 -3.18 1.33 -2.75
N LEU A 61 -3.99 1.43 -3.80
CA LEU A 61 -4.29 0.35 -4.73
C LEU A 61 -3.60 0.62 -6.07
N CYS A 62 -2.98 -0.42 -6.63
CA CYS A 62 -2.34 -0.33 -7.94
C CYS A 62 -2.46 -1.63 -8.72
N GLY A 63 -2.05 -1.57 -9.99
CA GLY A 63 -1.99 -2.72 -10.89
C GLY A 63 -0.62 -2.82 -11.54
N HIS A 64 -0.60 -2.90 -12.87
CA HIS A 64 0.59 -2.95 -13.73
C HIS A 64 1.38 -4.28 -13.66
N LEU A 65 1.62 -4.84 -12.47
CA LEU A 65 2.49 -6.00 -12.29
C LEU A 65 1.92 -7.36 -12.69
N HIS A 66 0.61 -7.45 -12.96
CA HIS A 66 -0.08 -8.71 -13.22
C HIS A 66 0.17 -9.78 -12.13
N THR A 67 0.50 -9.35 -10.91
CA THR A 67 0.67 -10.17 -9.71
C THR A 67 -0.07 -9.52 -8.55
N TYR A 68 -0.41 -10.31 -7.54
CA TYR A 68 -0.89 -9.83 -6.25
C TYR A 68 0.28 -9.62 -5.31
N GLU A 69 0.44 -8.42 -4.79
CA GLU A 69 1.35 -8.14 -3.69
C GLU A 69 0.64 -7.30 -2.64
N ARG A 70 0.78 -7.69 -1.36
CA ARG A 70 0.38 -6.85 -0.24
C ARG A 70 1.59 -6.46 0.58
N THR A 71 1.74 -5.16 0.75
CA THR A 71 2.76 -4.57 1.60
C THR A 71 2.12 -3.88 2.80
N ARG A 72 2.82 -3.87 3.93
CA ARG A 72 2.37 -3.17 5.14
C ARG A 72 3.38 -2.10 5.53
N SER A 73 2.92 -0.86 5.57
CA SER A 73 3.68 0.28 6.06
C SER A 73 3.41 0.54 7.55
N TYR A 74 4.45 0.93 8.30
CA TYR A 74 4.35 1.31 9.72
C TYR A 74 4.79 2.77 9.94
N GLY A 75 3.98 3.74 9.49
CA GLY A 75 4.10 5.15 9.87
C GLY A 75 5.44 5.84 9.57
N VAL A 76 5.71 6.93 10.31
CA VAL A 76 6.82 7.92 10.13
C VAL A 76 8.24 7.32 10.22
N ALA A 77 8.37 6.06 10.61
CA ALA A 77 9.67 5.37 10.73
C ALA A 77 10.24 4.86 9.38
N TYR A 78 9.62 5.25 8.27
CA TYR A 78 9.88 4.72 6.93
C TYR A 78 11.28 5.00 6.37
N PRO A 79 11.83 6.23 6.42
CA PRO A 79 13.10 6.52 5.74
C PRO A 79 14.29 5.75 6.33
N ASP A 80 14.30 5.59 7.66
CA ASP A 80 15.49 5.12 8.39
C ASP A 80 15.54 3.60 8.57
N LEU A 81 14.42 2.87 8.46
CA LEU A 81 14.36 1.43 8.74
C LEU A 81 14.49 0.55 7.50
N MET A 82 14.13 1.08 6.33
CA MET A 82 14.03 0.32 5.10
C MET A 82 15.33 -0.26 4.53
N PRO A 83 16.49 0.44 4.60
CA PRO A 83 17.75 -0.11 4.09
C PRO A 83 18.21 -1.39 4.78
N TYR A 84 17.68 -1.68 5.96
CA TYR A 84 18.15 -2.77 6.80
C TYR A 84 17.30 -4.04 6.65
N GLN A 85 16.08 -3.96 6.10
CA GLN A 85 15.09 -5.04 6.13
C GLN A 85 14.18 -5.11 4.88
N PRO A 86 14.75 -5.29 3.67
CA PRO A 86 14.06 -5.16 2.38
C PRO A 86 13.07 -6.29 2.04
N SER A 87 12.62 -7.08 3.02
CA SER A 87 11.61 -8.13 2.82
C SER A 87 10.61 -8.21 3.97
N GLN A 88 10.68 -7.30 4.94
CA GLN A 88 9.77 -7.33 6.08
C GLN A 88 8.39 -6.75 5.76
N TYR A 89 8.29 -5.96 4.69
CA TYR A 89 7.09 -5.21 4.39
C TYR A 89 6.15 -5.98 3.46
N CYS A 90 6.68 -6.87 2.61
CA CYS A 90 5.87 -7.83 1.85
C CYS A 90 5.23 -8.84 2.80
N GLN A 91 3.90 -8.86 2.82
CA GLN A 91 3.11 -9.74 3.68
C GLN A 91 2.51 -10.92 2.91
N ALA A 92 2.24 -10.72 1.62
CA ALA A 92 1.72 -11.73 0.72
C ALA A 92 2.13 -11.42 -0.72
N LEU A 93 2.43 -12.47 -1.48
CA LEU A 93 2.77 -12.42 -2.89
C LEU A 93 2.17 -13.65 -3.59
N ASP A 94 1.47 -13.43 -4.70
CA ASP A 94 0.96 -14.51 -5.56
C ASP A 94 0.96 -14.06 -7.03
N GLU A 95 1.34 -14.95 -7.93
CA GLU A 95 1.43 -14.68 -9.37
C GLU A 95 0.18 -15.09 -10.15
N GLN A 96 -0.80 -15.70 -9.49
CA GLN A 96 -2.08 -16.05 -10.10
C GLN A 96 -2.88 -14.80 -10.44
N GLN A 97 -3.65 -14.89 -11.53
CA GLN A 97 -4.66 -13.89 -11.81
C GLN A 97 -5.71 -13.87 -10.69
N CYS A 98 -5.90 -12.71 -10.09
CA CYS A 98 -6.76 -12.51 -8.94
C CYS A 98 -7.47 -11.16 -8.98
N TYR A 99 -8.42 -11.00 -8.07
CA TYR A 99 -8.98 -9.71 -7.69
C TYR A 99 -9.10 -9.62 -6.17
N VAL A 100 -9.18 -8.40 -5.66
CA VAL A 100 -9.36 -8.15 -4.22
C VAL A 100 -10.75 -7.59 -4.00
N ARG A 101 -11.47 -8.14 -3.03
CA ARG A 101 -12.71 -7.57 -2.53
C ARG A 101 -12.50 -6.96 -1.15
N TYR A 102 -13.12 -5.81 -0.93
CA TYR A 102 -13.03 -5.06 0.32
C TYR A 102 -14.40 -4.90 0.94
N ILE A 103 -14.47 -4.99 2.26
CA ILE A 103 -15.65 -4.67 3.06
C ILE A 103 -15.21 -3.72 4.17
N LEU A 104 -15.83 -2.55 4.22
CA LEU A 104 -15.60 -1.58 5.30
C LEU A 104 -16.72 -1.70 6.35
N THR A 105 -16.39 -2.24 7.52
CA THR A 105 -17.31 -2.34 8.67
C THR A 105 -16.82 -1.41 9.77
N GLU A 106 -17.66 -0.47 10.21
CA GLU A 106 -17.30 0.54 11.22
C GLU A 106 -15.95 1.22 10.92
N ASP A 107 -14.89 0.75 11.56
CA ASP A 107 -13.50 1.22 11.45
C ASP A 107 -12.51 0.17 10.98
N THR A 108 -12.99 -0.90 10.37
CA THR A 108 -12.14 -1.98 9.89
C THR A 108 -12.37 -2.20 8.41
N ILE A 109 -11.28 -2.17 7.65
CA ILE A 109 -11.26 -2.71 6.30
C ILE A 109 -10.97 -4.20 6.42
N HIS A 110 -11.87 -5.02 5.92
CA HIS A 110 -11.65 -6.43 5.66
C HIS A 110 -11.37 -6.61 4.18
N ALA A 111 -10.36 -7.39 3.84
CA ALA A 111 -10.00 -7.64 2.46
C ALA A 111 -9.71 -9.11 2.24
N GLU A 112 -10.11 -9.58 1.07
CA GLU A 112 -9.83 -10.93 0.60
C GLU A 112 -9.39 -10.88 -0.86
N ALA A 113 -8.21 -11.42 -1.12
CA ALA A 113 -7.70 -11.65 -2.46
C ALA A 113 -8.13 -13.05 -2.90
N LEU A 114 -8.80 -13.15 -4.05
CA LEU A 114 -9.24 -14.41 -4.62
C LEU A 114 -8.64 -14.60 -6.00
N SER A 115 -8.15 -15.80 -6.28
CA SER A 115 -7.84 -16.20 -7.65
C SER A 115 -9.11 -16.21 -8.50
N LEU A 116 -8.98 -16.12 -9.82
CA LEU A 116 -10.12 -16.25 -10.74
C LEU A 116 -10.82 -17.62 -10.65
N HIS A 117 -10.20 -18.61 -10.01
CA HIS A 117 -10.75 -19.94 -9.76
C HIS A 117 -11.48 -20.05 -8.40
N GLY A 118 -11.56 -18.97 -7.64
CA GLY A 118 -12.26 -18.92 -6.35
C GLY A 118 -11.41 -19.39 -5.16
N THR A 119 -10.11 -19.64 -5.36
CA THR A 119 -9.19 -19.94 -4.25
C THR A 119 -8.85 -18.65 -3.52
N VAL A 120 -8.95 -18.65 -2.19
CA VAL A 120 -8.50 -17.55 -1.36
C VAL A 120 -6.97 -17.52 -1.36
N VAL A 121 -6.41 -16.41 -1.84
CA VAL A 121 -4.96 -16.16 -1.92
C VAL A 121 -4.45 -15.51 -0.63
N ASP A 122 -5.20 -14.52 -0.13
CA ASP A 122 -4.86 -13.81 1.09
C ASP A 122 -6.11 -13.22 1.76
N THR A 123 -6.06 -13.09 3.07
CA THR A 123 -7.10 -12.48 3.91
C THR A 123 -6.46 -11.60 4.95
N TRP A 124 -6.92 -10.37 5.07
CA TRP A 124 -6.41 -9.46 6.09
C TRP A 124 -7.46 -8.48 6.55
N SER A 125 -7.17 -7.82 7.68
CA SER A 125 -8.01 -6.77 8.22
C SER A 125 -7.15 -5.65 8.81
N GLN A 126 -7.57 -4.41 8.60
CA GLN A 126 -6.90 -3.22 9.11
C GLN A 126 -7.89 -2.33 9.84
N VAL A 127 -7.59 -2.05 11.11
CA VAL A 127 -8.31 -1.04 11.89
C VAL A 127 -7.79 0.34 11.48
N LEU A 128 -8.72 1.24 11.18
CA LEU A 128 -8.45 2.62 10.79
C LEU A 128 -8.19 3.45 12.05
N ASN A 129 -6.94 3.90 12.24
CA ASN A 129 -6.58 4.73 13.39
C ASN A 129 -7.11 6.16 13.19
N ARG A 130 -8.14 6.51 13.97
CA ARG A 130 -8.78 7.83 13.95
C ARG A 130 -8.04 8.91 14.75
N ASP A 131 -7.12 8.53 15.64
CA ASP A 131 -6.61 9.40 16.71
C ASP A 131 -5.26 10.09 16.42
N GLN A 132 -4.72 10.00 15.19
CA GLN A 132 -3.46 10.68 14.85
C GLN A 132 -3.62 12.08 14.24
N GLN A 133 -4.84 12.63 14.18
CA GLN A 133 -5.09 13.97 13.63
C GLN A 133 -5.09 15.11 14.67
N SER A 134 -4.57 14.89 15.88
CA SER A 134 -4.43 15.95 16.88
C SER A 134 -2.99 16.14 17.34
N VAL A 135 -2.09 16.55 16.43
CA VAL A 135 -0.83 17.22 16.82
C VAL A 135 -0.46 18.30 15.78
N VAL A 136 -0.50 19.55 16.27
CA VAL A 136 -0.16 20.89 15.72
C VAL A 136 -1.18 21.56 14.80
#